data_AF-A0A1Z4RMX9-F1
#
_entry.id   AF-A0A1Z4RMX9-F1
#
_cell.length_a   1.000
_cell.length_b   1.000
_cell.length_c   1.000
_cell.angle_alpha   90.00
_cell.angle_beta   90.00
_cell.angle_gamma   90.00
#
_symmetry.space_group_name_H-M   'P 1'
#
loop_
_entity.id
_entity.type
_entity.pdbx_description
1 polymer ?
#
loop_
_entity_poly.entity_id
_entity_poly.type
_entity_poly.pdbx_seq_one_letter_code
_entity_poly.pdbx_strand_id
1 'polypeptide(L)'
;MATFNVTNSNDSGTGSLRDAISLANSTPGLDTINLSGNVTLTAGINITDSLIITGTNSVITQTGLDRLFKIDNAATSLIDVTFNNLTLTGGRPVEIGGAVYTVENLTLNNL
;
A
#
# COMPACT_ATOMS: atom_id res chain seq x y z
N MET A 1 -14.87 -0.13 7.35
CA MET A 1 -15.00 -1.13 6.29
C MET A 1 -15.74 -0.59 5.08
N ALA A 2 -14.99 0.17 4.31
CA ALA A 2 -15.26 0.52 2.94
C ALA A 2 -14.43 -0.37 1.99
N THR A 3 -14.76 -0.30 0.71
CA THR A 3 -13.99 -0.96 -0.36
C THR A 3 -13.64 0.06 -1.43
N PHE A 4 -12.34 0.17 -1.74
CA PHE A 4 -11.82 1.05 -2.77
C PHE A 4 -11.23 0.22 -3.91
N ASN A 5 -11.58 0.55 -5.15
CA ASN A 5 -11.10 -0.16 -6.33
C ASN A 5 -10.06 0.68 -7.06
N VAL A 6 -8.88 0.13 -7.27
CA VAL A 6 -7.85 0.71 -8.13
C VAL A 6 -8.17 0.34 -9.57
N THR A 7 -8.48 1.33 -10.38
CA THR A 7 -8.99 1.16 -11.76
C THR A 7 -7.99 1.53 -12.84
N ASN A 8 -6.84 2.08 -12.47
CA ASN A 8 -5.76 2.41 -13.39
C ASN A 8 -4.38 2.21 -12.74
N SER A 9 -3.35 2.19 -13.58
CA SER A 9 -1.96 1.94 -13.17
C SER A 9 -1.16 3.21 -12.89
N ASN A 10 -1.81 4.39 -12.89
CA ASN A 10 -1.12 5.66 -12.69
C ASN A 10 -0.65 5.78 -11.23
N ASP A 11 0.42 6.54 -11.00
CA ASP A 11 0.89 6.80 -9.63
C ASP A 11 -0.13 7.62 -8.82
N SER A 12 -0.84 8.55 -9.47
CA SER A 12 -1.74 9.50 -8.82
C SER A 12 -2.96 9.82 -9.68
N GLY A 13 -3.93 10.53 -9.08
CA GLY A 13 -5.22 10.84 -9.67
C GLY A 13 -6.29 9.80 -9.34
N THR A 14 -7.55 10.18 -9.59
CA THR A 14 -8.72 9.35 -9.26
C THR A 14 -8.58 7.93 -9.80
N GLY A 15 -8.83 6.95 -8.92
CA GLY A 15 -8.76 5.52 -9.27
C GLY A 15 -7.35 4.92 -9.25
N SER A 16 -6.32 5.67 -8.84
CA SER A 16 -4.99 5.13 -8.58
C SER A 16 -4.90 4.42 -7.22
N LEU A 17 -3.82 3.67 -6.99
CA LEU A 17 -3.53 3.09 -5.68
C LEU A 17 -3.31 4.17 -4.61
N ARG A 18 -2.66 5.27 -4.98
CA ARG A 18 -2.41 6.40 -4.07
C ARG A 18 -3.71 7.07 -3.64
N ASP A 19 -4.66 7.22 -4.56
CA ASP A 19 -6.00 7.72 -4.28
C ASP A 19 -6.76 6.78 -3.35
N ALA A 20 -6.78 5.48 -3.64
CA ALA A 20 -7.43 4.47 -2.81
C ALA A 20 -6.88 4.40 -1.37
N ILE A 21 -5.55 4.46 -1.20
CA ILE A 21 -4.92 4.49 0.13
C ILE A 21 -5.23 5.81 0.85
N SER A 22 -5.27 6.94 0.15
CA SER A 22 -5.67 8.22 0.74
C SER A 22 -7.10 8.18 1.28
N LEU A 23 -8.02 7.54 0.56
CA LEU A 23 -9.40 7.35 1.00
C LEU A 23 -9.49 6.39 2.20
N ALA A 24 -8.77 5.26 2.17
CA ALA A 24 -8.70 4.32 3.28
C ALA A 24 -8.13 4.97 4.55
N ASN A 25 -7.00 5.69 4.45
CA ASN A 25 -6.43 6.44 5.57
C ASN A 25 -7.41 7.47 6.18
N SER A 26 -8.38 7.96 5.40
CA SER A 26 -9.38 8.94 5.84
C SER A 26 -10.71 8.29 6.29
N THR A 27 -10.80 6.96 6.22
CA THR A 27 -12.03 6.19 6.49
C THR A 27 -11.78 5.27 7.68
N PRO A 28 -12.23 5.63 8.90
CA PRO A 28 -11.86 4.88 10.09
C PRO A 28 -12.19 3.39 10.05
N GLY A 29 -11.20 2.59 10.43
CA GLY A 29 -11.32 1.15 10.64
C GLY A 29 -10.86 0.33 9.45
N LEU A 30 -10.94 -1.00 9.57
CA LEU A 30 -10.41 -1.89 8.55
C LEU A 30 -11.14 -1.74 7.21
N ASP A 31 -10.38 -1.41 6.16
CA ASP A 31 -10.87 -1.25 4.80
C ASP A 31 -10.20 -2.21 3.81
N THR A 32 -10.78 -2.36 2.62
CA THR A 32 -10.23 -3.22 1.55
C THR A 32 -9.93 -2.41 0.29
N ILE A 33 -8.75 -2.60 -0.26
CA ILE A 33 -8.29 -2.03 -1.53
C ILE A 33 -8.09 -3.17 -2.53
N ASN A 34 -8.87 -3.16 -3.61
CA ASN A 34 -8.79 -4.14 -4.69
C ASN A 34 -8.00 -3.60 -5.88
N LEU A 35 -6.93 -4.30 -6.26
CA LEU A 35 -6.16 -4.01 -7.47
C LEU A 35 -6.77 -4.72 -8.67
N SER A 36 -7.15 -3.96 -9.71
CA SER A 36 -7.57 -4.54 -11.00
C SER A 36 -6.41 -4.96 -11.91
N GLY A 37 -5.16 -4.62 -11.54
CA GLY A 37 -3.97 -4.94 -12.31
C GLY A 37 -2.69 -4.43 -11.65
N ASN A 38 -1.62 -4.32 -12.44
CA ASN A 38 -0.33 -3.82 -11.98
C ASN A 38 -0.36 -2.31 -11.76
N VAL A 39 0.47 -1.84 -10.83
CA VAL A 39 0.59 -0.42 -10.45
C VAL A 39 2.04 0.02 -10.53
N THR A 40 2.25 1.23 -11.03
CA THR A 40 3.56 1.89 -10.98
C THR A 40 3.49 3.08 -10.04
N LEU A 41 4.44 3.16 -9.12
CA LEU A 41 4.63 4.25 -8.18
C LEU A 41 5.90 5.02 -8.53
N THR A 42 5.88 6.33 -8.34
CA THR A 42 7.04 7.21 -8.50
C THR A 42 7.55 7.79 -7.17
N ALA A 43 6.78 7.63 -6.10
CA ALA A 43 7.13 8.01 -4.74
C ALA A 43 6.45 7.07 -3.73
N GLY A 44 6.93 7.05 -2.48
CA GLY A 44 6.31 6.25 -1.43
C GLY A 44 4.88 6.67 -1.09
N ILE A 45 4.11 5.76 -0.49
CA ILE A 45 2.77 6.01 0.04
C ILE A 45 2.77 5.73 1.55
N ASN A 46 2.21 6.65 2.33
CA ASN A 46 1.98 6.43 3.77
C ASN A 46 0.66 5.68 3.97
N ILE A 47 0.67 4.65 4.80
CA ILE A 47 -0.50 3.94 5.30
C ILE A 47 -0.61 4.25 6.78
N THR A 48 -1.72 4.88 7.18
CA THR A 48 -1.96 5.43 8.52
C THR A 48 -3.25 4.89 9.15
N ASP A 49 -4.02 4.06 8.44
CA ASP A 49 -5.15 3.30 9.00
C ASP A 49 -5.07 1.82 8.56
N SER A 50 -5.80 0.97 9.27
CA SER A 50 -5.87 -0.46 9.03
C SER A 50 -6.48 -0.75 7.66
N LEU A 51 -5.80 -1.55 6.83
CA LEU A 51 -6.29 -1.88 5.50
C LEU A 51 -5.80 -3.24 5.00
N ILE A 52 -6.52 -3.77 4.03
CA ILE A 52 -6.12 -4.92 3.23
C ILE A 52 -5.89 -4.45 1.80
N ILE A 53 -4.71 -4.70 1.23
CA ILE A 53 -4.47 -4.58 -0.20
C ILE A 53 -4.49 -5.97 -0.80
N THR A 54 -5.35 -6.19 -1.79
CA THR A 54 -5.48 -7.49 -2.46
C THR A 54 -5.45 -7.34 -3.98
N GLY A 55 -4.77 -8.25 -4.65
CA GLY A 55 -4.69 -8.34 -6.10
C GLY A 55 -4.85 -9.78 -6.59
N THR A 56 -4.63 -9.98 -7.89
CA THR A 56 -4.63 -11.31 -8.52
C THR A 56 -3.23 -11.60 -9.07
N ASN A 57 -2.25 -11.75 -8.17
CA ASN A 57 -0.81 -11.72 -8.50
C ASN A 57 -0.38 -10.39 -9.12
N SER A 58 -0.95 -9.29 -8.62
CA SER A 58 -0.66 -7.94 -9.11
C SER A 58 0.75 -7.50 -8.69
N VAL A 59 1.47 -6.85 -9.59
CA VAL A 59 2.79 -6.27 -9.31
C VAL A 59 2.65 -4.79 -8.99
N ILE A 60 3.21 -4.37 -7.86
CA ILE A 60 3.39 -2.96 -7.50
C ILE A 60 4.88 -2.65 -7.65
N THR A 61 5.19 -1.78 -8.62
CA THR A 61 6.56 -1.38 -8.96
C THR A 61 6.79 0.05 -8.51
N GLN A 62 7.85 0.30 -7.74
CA GLN A 62 8.38 1.64 -7.52
C GLN A 62 9.49 1.93 -8.53
N THR A 63 9.47 3.12 -9.14
CA THR A 63 10.50 3.56 -10.08
C THR A 63 11.30 4.77 -9.59
N GLY A 64 10.88 5.37 -8.49
CA GLY A 64 11.57 6.46 -7.81
C GLY A 64 12.68 5.98 -6.87
N LEU A 65 13.11 6.87 -5.98
CA LEU A 65 14.18 6.61 -5.01
C LEU A 65 13.64 6.27 -3.60
N ASP A 66 12.36 5.90 -3.49
CA ASP A 66 11.66 5.66 -2.23
C ASP A 66 11.33 4.18 -2.01
N ARG A 67 10.88 3.87 -0.78
CA ARG A 67 10.11 2.66 -0.50
C ARG A 67 8.76 2.74 -1.20
N LEU A 68 8.06 1.61 -1.32
CA LEU A 68 6.68 1.60 -1.80
C LEU A 68 5.75 2.12 -0.70
N PHE A 69 5.91 1.58 0.51
CA PHE A 69 5.02 1.87 1.64
C PHE A 69 5.81 2.23 2.90
N LYS A 70 5.33 3.27 3.59
CA LYS A 70 5.61 3.53 5.00
C LYS A 70 4.31 3.27 5.78
N ILE A 71 4.36 2.37 6.75
CA ILE A 71 3.20 2.00 7.58
C ILE A 71 3.49 2.46 9.02
N ASP A 72 2.79 3.51 9.43
CA ASP A 72 3.02 4.23 10.69
C ASP A 72 1.91 5.27 10.88
N ASN A 73 1.10 5.14 11.93
CA ASN A 73 0.08 6.13 12.27
C ASN A 73 0.56 7.18 13.29
N ALA A 74 1.82 7.12 13.72
CA ALA A 74 2.44 7.95 14.75
C ALA A 74 1.72 7.90 16.12
N ALA A 75 0.92 6.87 16.38
CA ALA A 75 0.24 6.62 17.64
C ALA A 75 0.87 5.42 18.38
N THR A 76 0.49 5.24 19.65
CA THR A 76 0.89 4.05 20.42
C THR A 76 0.02 2.84 20.12
N SER A 77 -1.19 3.05 19.60
CA SER A 77 -2.08 1.99 19.13
C SER A 77 -1.65 1.52 17.75
N LEU A 78 -1.52 0.21 17.59
CA LEU A 78 -1.13 -0.37 16.31
C LEU A 78 -2.29 -0.40 15.31
N ILE A 79 -1.98 -0.26 14.02
CA ILE A 79 -2.88 -0.59 12.91
C ILE A 79 -2.52 -1.93 12.27
N ASP A 80 -3.52 -2.57 11.66
CA ASP A 80 -3.35 -3.85 10.98
C ASP A 80 -3.34 -3.65 9.46
N VAL A 81 -2.21 -3.95 8.82
CA VAL A 81 -2.06 -3.93 7.37
C VAL A 81 -1.83 -5.33 6.83
N THR A 82 -2.59 -5.71 5.80
CA THR A 82 -2.44 -7.01 5.14
C THR A 82 -2.24 -6.84 3.64
N PHE A 83 -1.25 -7.53 3.09
CA PHE A 83 -1.01 -7.64 1.65
C PHE A 83 -1.29 -9.07 1.16
N ASN A 84 -2.20 -9.21 0.20
CA ASN A 84 -2.67 -10.49 -0.32
C ASN A 84 -2.40 -10.61 -1.84
N ASN A 85 -1.68 -11.67 -2.24
CA ASN A 85 -1.47 -12.05 -3.64
C ASN A 85 -0.84 -10.91 -4.48
N LEU A 86 0.26 -10.34 -3.96
CA LEU A 86 0.97 -9.21 -4.57
C LEU A 86 2.44 -9.56 -4.80
N THR A 87 3.09 -8.84 -5.71
CA THR A 87 4.55 -8.74 -5.77
C THR A 87 4.95 -7.28 -5.61
N LEU A 88 5.91 -7.01 -4.73
CA LEU A 88 6.45 -5.67 -4.49
C LEU A 88 7.87 -5.58 -5.05
N THR A 89 8.14 -4.60 -5.93
CA THR A 89 9.46 -4.46 -6.58
C THR A 89 9.90 -3.00 -6.75
N GLY A 90 11.20 -2.79 -6.95
CA GLY A 90 11.79 -1.46 -7.21
C GLY A 90 11.94 -0.56 -5.98
N GLY A 91 11.84 -1.11 -4.76
CA GLY A 91 12.02 -0.37 -3.51
C GLY A 91 13.43 0.22 -3.30
N ARG A 92 13.71 0.72 -2.10
CA ARG A 92 14.91 1.50 -1.78
C ARG A 92 15.95 0.67 -1.02
N PRO A 93 17.08 0.27 -1.63
CA PRO A 93 18.05 -0.62 -1.00
C PRO A 93 19.06 0.07 -0.06
N VAL A 94 19.03 1.40 0.07
CA VAL A 94 20.07 2.18 0.80
C VAL A 94 19.63 2.66 2.19
N GLU A 95 18.40 2.36 2.62
CA GLU A 95 17.88 2.66 3.98
C GLU A 95 17.15 1.45 4.58
N ILE A 96 16.68 1.58 5.82
CA ILE A 96 15.79 0.60 6.47
C ILE A 96 14.49 0.46 5.66
N GLY A 97 14.10 -0.78 5.44
CA GLY A 97 12.94 -1.16 4.63
C GLY A 97 13.26 -1.07 3.15
N GLY A 98 13.32 -2.22 2.48
CA GLY A 98 13.53 -2.28 1.03
C GLY A 98 12.27 -1.79 0.30
N ALA A 99 11.25 -2.63 0.20
CA ALA A 99 9.96 -2.24 -0.35
C ALA A 99 9.05 -1.57 0.68
N VAL A 100 9.09 -2.03 1.93
CA VAL A 100 8.18 -1.62 3.00
C VAL A 100 8.99 -1.25 4.23
N TYR A 101 8.63 -0.14 4.86
CA TYR A 101 9.04 0.19 6.22
C TYR A 101 7.78 0.24 7.08
N THR A 102 7.78 -0.48 8.20
CA THR A 102 6.65 -0.53 9.13
C THR A 102 7.13 -0.51 10.58
N VAL A 103 6.39 0.19 11.42
CA VAL A 103 6.41 0.05 12.90
C VAL A 103 5.08 -0.51 13.43
N GLU A 104 4.21 -0.91 12.52
CA GLU A 104 2.84 -1.40 12.72
C GLU A 104 2.74 -2.90 12.40
N ASN A 105 1.56 -3.50 12.60
CA ASN A 105 1.34 -4.89 12.22
C ASN A 105 1.25 -5.04 10.70
N LEU A 106 2.08 -5.94 10.16
CA LEU A 106 2.09 -6.27 8.73
C LEU A 106 1.93 -7.79 8.53
N THR A 107 0.86 -8.18 7.83
CA THR A 107 0.63 -9.55 7.38
C THR A 107 0.85 -9.65 5.87
N LEU A 108 1.59 -10.68 5.43
CA LEU A 108 1.91 -10.94 4.03
C LEU A 108 1.40 -12.34 3.66
N ASN A 109 0.42 -12.43 2.76
CA ASN A 109 -0.14 -13.69 2.29
C ASN A 109 0.13 -13.84 0.78
N ASN A 110 0.80 -14.93 0.41
CA ASN A 110 1.18 -15.25 -0.98
C ASN A 110 1.92 -14.07 -1.64
N LEU A 111 3.09 -13.74 -1.10
CA LEU A 111 3.98 -12.68 -1.57
C LEU A 111 5.19 -13.24 -2.33
#